data_AF-A0A388PZ24-F1
#
_entry.id   AF-A0A388PZ24-F1
#
_cell.length_a   1.000
_cell.length_b   1.000
_cell.length_c   1.000
_cell.angle_alpha   90.00
_cell.angle_beta   90.00
_cell.angle_gamma   90.00
#
_symmetry.space_group_name_H-M   'P 1'
#
loop_
_entity.id
_entity.type
_entity.pdbx_description
1 polymer ?
#
loop_
_entity_poly.entity_id
_entity_poly.type
_entity_poly.pdbx_seq_one_letter_code
_entity_poly.pdbx_strand_id
1 'polypeptide(L)'
;MAADPESKIKEYLNHRKNTQPLNWPTAGSTFRNPKDTFAAKLIEDCGLKGFRVGNAEVSDKHANFIINLGDASAKDIENIIDYVESEVFKRKGIKLEREVKILGDFLS
;
A
#
# COMPACT_ATOMS: atom_id res chain seq x y z
N MET A 1 -11.64 -28.33 -21.47
CA MET A 1 -12.14 -28.51 -20.09
C MET A 1 -12.03 -27.19 -19.38
N ALA A 2 -13.15 -26.62 -18.91
CA ALA A 2 -13.09 -25.40 -18.10
C ALA A 2 -12.37 -25.73 -16.79
N ALA A 3 -11.40 -24.90 -16.38
CA ALA A 3 -10.72 -25.07 -15.11
C ALA A 3 -11.73 -25.05 -13.96
N ASP A 4 -11.62 -26.05 -13.09
CA ASP A 4 -12.41 -26.23 -11.88
C ASP A 4 -12.41 -24.94 -11.02
N PRO A 5 -13.59 -24.38 -10.68
CA PRO A 5 -13.70 -23.18 -9.85
C PRO A 5 -12.95 -23.27 -8.51
N GLU A 6 -12.91 -24.44 -7.87
CA GLU A 6 -12.22 -24.60 -6.57
C GLU A 6 -10.71 -24.42 -6.73
N SER A 7 -10.13 -24.97 -7.80
CA SER A 7 -8.73 -24.80 -8.14
C SER A 7 -8.35 -23.32 -8.35
N LYS A 8 -9.19 -22.56 -9.06
CA LYS A 8 -8.98 -21.11 -9.27
C LYS A 8 -9.05 -20.31 -7.97
N ILE A 9 -10.01 -20.63 -7.09
CA ILE A 9 -10.10 -19.98 -5.77
C ILE A 9 -8.82 -20.22 -4.98
N LYS A 10 -8.34 -21.46 -4.95
CA LYS A 10 -7.10 -21.83 -4.24
C LYS A 10 -5.88 -21.09 -4.81
N GLU A 11 -5.79 -20.96 -6.13
CA GLU A 11 -4.75 -20.18 -6.80
C GLU A 11 -4.77 -18.71 -6.36
N TYR A 12 -5.94 -18.06 -6.41
CA TYR A 12 -6.07 -16.65 -6.00
C TYR A 12 -5.74 -16.43 -4.53
N LEU A 13 -6.17 -17.33 -3.64
CA LEU A 13 -5.86 -17.26 -2.22
C LEU A 13 -4.35 -17.42 -1.97
N ASN A 14 -3.70 -18.34 -2.67
CA ASN A 14 -2.25 -18.54 -2.56
C ASN A 14 -1.48 -17.33 -3.11
N HIS A 15 -1.88 -16.81 -4.27
CA HIS A 15 -1.29 -15.60 -4.83
C HIS A 15 -1.41 -14.43 -3.84
N ARG A 16 -2.58 -14.22 -3.27
CA ARG A 16 -2.81 -13.16 -2.27
C ARG A 16 -1.95 -13.34 -1.02
N LYS A 17 -1.87 -14.57 -0.49
CA LYS A 17 -1.01 -14.91 0.65
C LYS A 17 0.46 -14.63 0.37
N ASN A 18 0.93 -14.88 -0.85
CA ASN A 18 2.34 -14.69 -1.21
C ASN A 18 2.68 -13.23 -1.52
N THR A 19 1.73 -12.44 -1.99
CA THR A 19 1.98 -11.07 -2.47
C THR A 19 1.56 -9.97 -1.50
N GLN A 20 0.68 -10.24 -0.53
CA GLN A 20 0.15 -9.20 0.38
C GLN A 20 0.58 -9.42 1.84
N PRO A 21 0.72 -8.34 2.64
CA PRO A 21 1.11 -8.40 4.06
C PRO A 21 -0.06 -8.81 4.97
N LEU A 22 -0.61 -10.01 4.77
CA LEU A 22 -1.80 -10.49 5.51
C LEU A 22 -1.59 -10.70 7.02
N ASN A 23 -0.34 -10.70 7.49
CA ASN A 23 0.00 -10.87 8.90
C ASN A 23 -0.06 -9.55 9.68
N TRP A 24 -0.27 -8.42 9.00
CA TRP A 24 -0.32 -7.10 9.62
C TRP A 24 -1.67 -6.41 9.36
N PRO A 25 -2.18 -5.61 10.31
CA PRO A 25 -3.32 -4.74 10.05
C PRO A 25 -2.97 -3.71 8.96
N THR A 26 -3.83 -3.59 7.95
CA THR A 26 -3.70 -2.63 6.84
C THR A 26 -5.08 -2.16 6.37
N ALA A 27 -5.14 -1.04 5.66
CA ALA A 27 -6.33 -0.58 4.94
C ALA A 27 -6.40 -1.09 3.48
N GLY A 28 -5.55 -2.03 3.10
CA GLY A 28 -5.41 -2.49 1.71
C GLY A 28 -4.45 -1.62 0.89
N SER A 29 -4.68 -1.58 -0.43
CA SER A 29 -3.95 -0.71 -1.34
C SER A 29 -4.18 0.76 -0.97
N THR A 30 -3.10 1.50 -0.82
CA THR A 30 -3.15 2.91 -0.39
C THR A 30 -3.47 3.83 -1.58
N PHE A 31 -2.89 3.55 -2.74
CA PHE A 31 -3.04 4.33 -3.96
C PHE A 31 -3.62 3.50 -5.10
N ARG A 32 -4.38 4.18 -5.97
CA ARG A 32 -4.82 3.62 -7.25
C ARG A 32 -3.64 3.44 -8.19
N ASN A 33 -3.73 2.45 -9.08
CA ASN A 33 -2.74 2.29 -10.13
C ASN A 33 -2.90 3.41 -11.17
N PRO A 34 -1.83 4.18 -11.48
CA PRO A 34 -1.86 5.13 -12.57
C PRO A 34 -2.01 4.42 -13.92
N LYS A 35 -2.36 5.18 -14.96
CA LYS A 35 -2.46 4.62 -16.33
C LYS A 35 -1.11 4.00 -16.72
N ASP A 36 -1.16 2.77 -17.23
CA ASP A 36 -0.02 2.01 -17.77
C ASP A 36 1.08 1.61 -16.76
N THR A 37 0.87 1.78 -15.44
CA THR A 37 1.85 1.34 -14.42
C THR A 37 1.17 0.95 -13.10
N PHE A 38 1.96 0.43 -12.16
CA PHE A 38 1.50 0.03 -10.83
C PHE A 38 2.03 0.99 -9.77
N ALA A 39 1.15 1.43 -8.85
CA ALA A 39 1.56 2.27 -7.72
C ALA A 39 2.66 1.59 -6.90
N ALA A 40 2.52 0.29 -6.61
CA ALA A 40 3.52 -0.49 -5.88
C ALA A 40 4.92 -0.40 -6.53
N LYS A 41 4.99 -0.51 -7.87
CA LYS A 41 6.25 -0.41 -8.60
C LYS A 41 6.86 0.98 -8.48
N LEU A 42 6.07 2.04 -8.63
CA LEU A 42 6.56 3.41 -8.50
C LEU A 42 7.13 3.68 -7.10
N ILE A 43 6.44 3.21 -6.07
CA ILE A 43 6.85 3.37 -4.66
C ILE A 43 8.14 2.57 -4.40
N GLU A 44 8.20 1.33 -4.87
CA GLU A 44 9.39 0.47 -4.76
C GLU A 44 10.60 1.04 -5.51
N ASP A 45 10.41 1.54 -6.74
CA ASP A 45 11.47 2.19 -7.53
C ASP A 45 11.97 3.50 -6.88
N CYS A 46 11.21 4.08 -5.95
CA CYS A 46 11.64 5.21 -5.13
C CYS A 46 12.39 4.78 -3.87
N GLY A 47 12.51 3.47 -3.61
CA GLY A 47 13.21 2.90 -2.45
C GLY A 47 12.43 3.05 -1.15
N LEU A 48 11.10 3.09 -1.21
CA LEU A 48 10.25 3.43 -0.06
C LEU A 48 9.73 2.22 0.73
N LYS A 49 10.05 0.99 0.31
CA LYS A 49 9.78 -0.21 1.13
C LYS A 49 10.52 -0.10 2.47
N GLY A 50 9.83 -0.41 3.57
CA GLY A 50 10.37 -0.29 4.92
C GLY A 50 10.42 1.16 5.45
N PHE A 51 9.96 2.16 4.67
CA PHE A 51 9.87 3.53 5.17
C PHE A 51 8.86 3.60 6.32
N ARG A 52 9.28 4.19 7.44
CA ARG A 52 8.56 4.11 8.72
C ARG A 52 8.36 5.49 9.34
N VAL A 53 7.17 5.70 9.91
CA VAL A 53 6.82 6.84 10.76
C VAL A 53 6.07 6.30 11.97
N GLY A 54 6.58 6.55 13.18
CA GLY A 54 6.01 5.96 14.41
C GLY A 54 5.94 4.43 14.31
N ASN A 55 4.73 3.88 14.42
CA ASN A 55 4.47 2.45 14.25
C ASN A 55 3.78 2.09 12.93
N ALA A 56 3.67 3.01 11.98
CA ALA A 56 3.26 2.71 10.61
C ALA A 56 4.47 2.51 9.71
N GLU A 57 4.38 1.62 8.73
CA GLU A 57 5.47 1.34 7.79
C GLU A 57 4.93 1.02 6.39
N VAL A 58 5.64 1.42 5.34
CA VAL A 58 5.40 0.93 3.98
C VAL A 58 5.88 -0.52 3.91
N SER A 59 4.97 -1.46 3.65
CA SER A 59 5.28 -2.89 3.69
C SER A 59 6.42 -3.29 2.74
N ASP A 60 7.44 -3.96 3.28
CA ASP A 60 8.48 -4.61 2.49
C ASP A 60 7.93 -5.64 1.50
N LYS A 61 6.83 -6.30 1.85
CA LYS A 61 6.21 -7.32 1.02
C LYS A 61 5.47 -6.71 -0.17
N HIS A 62 4.79 -5.59 0.03
CA HIS A 62 4.04 -4.92 -1.04
C HIS A 62 4.00 -3.40 -0.82
N ALA A 63 4.75 -2.65 -1.63
CA ALA A 63 4.99 -1.22 -1.41
C ALA A 63 3.73 -0.33 -1.45
N ASN A 64 2.63 -0.77 -2.05
CA ASN A 64 1.35 -0.04 -2.01
C ASN A 64 0.52 -0.29 -0.73
N PHE A 65 1.05 -0.99 0.27
CA PHE A 65 0.38 -1.26 1.53
C PHE A 65 1.15 -0.58 2.66
N ILE A 66 0.42 0.15 3.49
CA ILE A 66 0.94 0.65 4.77
C ILE A 66 0.47 -0.32 5.86
N ILE A 67 1.43 -0.86 6.60
CA ILE A 67 1.20 -1.79 7.71
C ILE A 67 1.27 -1.05 9.04
N ASN A 68 0.39 -1.45 9.95
CA ASN A 68 0.45 -1.07 11.35
C ASN A 68 1.26 -2.13 12.11
N LEU A 69 2.42 -1.76 12.63
CA LEU A 69 3.28 -2.65 13.42
C LEU A 69 2.80 -2.84 14.87
N GLY A 70 1.69 -2.18 15.25
CA GLY A 70 1.12 -2.10 16.58
C GLY A 70 1.03 -0.64 17.03
N ASP A 71 -0.13 -0.18 17.49
CA ASP A 71 -0.32 1.19 18.01
C ASP A 71 0.03 2.35 17.04
N ALA A 72 0.03 2.12 15.72
CA ALA A 72 0.18 3.21 14.76
C ALA A 72 -1.01 4.17 14.85
N SER A 73 -0.73 5.47 14.94
CA SER A 73 -1.76 6.50 14.92
C SER A 73 -2.24 6.76 13.48
N ALA A 74 -3.43 7.36 13.35
CA ALA A 74 -3.90 7.86 12.04
C ALA A 74 -2.90 8.85 11.44
N LYS A 75 -2.28 9.70 12.28
CA LYS A 75 -1.30 10.69 11.86
C LYS A 75 -0.03 10.05 11.29
N ASP A 76 0.43 8.94 11.86
CA ASP A 76 1.58 8.19 11.33
C ASP A 76 1.32 7.70 9.91
N ILE A 77 0.13 7.11 9.69
CA ILE A 77 -0.29 6.61 8.39
C ILE A 77 -0.43 7.76 7.39
N GLU A 78 -1.07 8.86 7.77
CA GLU A 78 -1.21 10.06 6.93
C GLU A 78 0.15 10.65 6.53
N ASN A 79 1.09 10.75 7.47
CA ASN A 79 2.43 11.26 7.19
C ASN A 79 3.16 10.36 6.18
N ILE A 80 2.98 9.04 6.24
CA ILE A 80 3.53 8.12 5.22
C ILE A 80 2.86 8.34 3.87
N ILE A 81 1.53 8.47 3.82
CA ILE A 81 0.79 8.72 2.57
C ILE A 81 1.31 10.00 1.90
N ASP A 82 1.39 11.10 2.66
CA ASP A 82 1.85 12.40 2.17
C ASP A 82 3.29 12.33 1.66
N TYR A 83 4.18 11.65 2.41
CA TYR A 83 5.58 11.47 2.02
C TYR A 83 5.73 10.64 0.74
N VAL A 84 5.01 9.52 0.64
CA VAL A 84 5.04 8.64 -0.52
C VAL A 84 4.52 9.36 -1.77
N GLU A 85 3.39 10.08 -1.66
CA GLU A 85 2.84 10.87 -2.76
C GLU A 85 3.85 11.93 -3.25
N SER A 86 4.46 12.66 -2.31
CA SER A 86 5.45 13.69 -2.60
C SER A 86 6.70 13.12 -3.29
N GLU A 87 7.26 12.03 -2.76
CA GLU A 87 8.53 11.48 -3.24
C GLU A 87 8.37 10.80 -4.61
N VAL A 88 7.24 10.10 -4.84
CA VAL A 88 6.93 9.52 -6.15
C VAL A 88 6.73 10.64 -7.17
N PHE A 89 5.99 11.70 -6.83
CA PHE A 89 5.83 12.84 -7.73
C PHE A 89 7.18 13.48 -8.06
N LYS A 90 8.02 13.73 -7.05
CA LYS A 90 9.35 14.34 -7.22
C LYS A 90 10.27 13.51 -8.12
N ARG A 91 10.29 12.18 -7.97
CA ARG A 91 11.22 11.29 -8.70
C ARG A 91 10.70 10.80 -10.04
N LYS A 92 9.39 10.64 -10.17
CA LYS A 92 8.76 9.99 -11.35
C LYS A 92 7.87 10.95 -12.14
N GLY A 93 7.56 12.12 -11.61
CA GLY A 93 6.63 13.08 -12.24
C GLY A 93 5.17 12.61 -12.27
N ILE A 94 4.84 11.53 -11.55
CA ILE A 94 3.50 10.91 -11.52
C ILE A 94 2.87 11.22 -10.18
N LYS A 95 1.68 11.84 -10.21
CA LYS A 95 0.87 12.04 -9.00
C LYS A 95 0.08 10.77 -8.70
N LEU A 96 0.27 10.21 -7.51
CA LEU A 96 -0.51 9.06 -7.05
C LEU A 96 -1.86 9.54 -6.50
N GLU A 97 -2.96 8.88 -6.90
CA GLU A 97 -4.28 9.11 -6.33
C GLU A 97 -4.53 8.16 -5.16
N ARG A 98 -4.94 8.70 -4.01
CA ARG A 98 -5.31 7.90 -2.83
C ARG A 98 -6.55 7.07 -3.15
N GLU A 99 -6.50 5.78 -2.86
CA GLU A 99 -7.64 4.87 -2.89
C GLU A 99 -8.33 4.81 -1.51
N VAL A 100 -7.53 4.87 -0.44
CA VAL A 100 -8.01 4.94 0.94
C VAL A 100 -8.75 6.26 1.19
N LYS A 101 -9.81 6.19 1.99
CA LYS A 101 -10.56 7.35 2.47
C LYS A 101 -10.16 7.64 3.92
N ILE A 102 -9.73 8.86 4.17
CA ILE A 102 -9.45 9.35 5.52
C ILE A 102 -10.75 9.98 6.05
N LEU A 103 -11.16 9.57 7.25
CA LEU A 103 -12.38 10.02 7.92
C LEU A 103 -12.01 10.49 9.33
N GLY A 104 -12.73 11.49 9.83
CA GLY A 104 -12.51 12.10 11.15
C GLY A 104 -12.15 13.59 11.06
N ASP A 105 -12.11 14.25 12.21
CA ASP A 105 -11.77 15.67 12.29
C ASP A 105 -10.25 15.85 12.38
N PHE A 106 -9.71 16.72 11.55
CA PHE A 106 -8.32 17.15 11.64
C PHE A 106 -8.23 18.23 12.70
N LEU A 107 -7.68 17.89 13.87
CA LEU A 107 -7.27 18.91 14.82
C LEU A 107 -6.06 19.64 14.21
N SER A 108 -6.33 20.81 13.62
CA SER A 108 -5.32 21.78 13.17
C SER A 108 -4.51 22.33 14.34
#